data_AF-A0A945BFM3-F1
#
_entry.id   AF-A0A945BFM3-F1
#
_cell.length_a   1.000
_cell.length_b   1.000
_cell.length_c   1.000
_cell.angle_alpha   90.00
_cell.angle_beta   90.00
_cell.angle_gamma   90.00
#
_symmetry.space_group_name_H-M   'P 1'
#
loop_
_entity.id
_entity.type
_entity.pdbx_description
1 polymer ?
#
loop_
_entity_poly.entity_id
_entity_poly.type
_entity_poly.pdbx_seq_one_letter_code
_entity_poly.pdbx_strand_id
1 'polypeptide(L)'
;MRVSLYLFLILTISCTKVEEVIVDGNTHPIDPTIENMIIENYVNKLYISTIGREPTTIEFDSDYGILRASNMNQESREEVINGILTKDEYYNNLFKLECEHLLLGLDTADINQNILVLNILLTTSHGLDSIYFADALERMLKLQEVLPGLGDGTISNIEMHKRMVNNNTYDEINMGTENFVISMFQSFMQRYPTTSELENGKLMVNNNNSSVFFIPGNGKEDFINIFIESNEYYTGQTNILFNRYLFRDPTSEESVNYSLDYINSQDYKLLQSRILSTNEFIGI
;
A
#
# COMPACT_ATOMS: atom_id res chain seq x y z
N MET A 1 44.46 95.33 12.67
CA MET A 1 44.46 94.02 13.35
C MET A 1 43.06 93.43 13.28
N ARG A 2 42.96 92.27 12.62
CA ARG A 2 41.95 91.20 12.74
C ARG A 2 40.46 91.59 12.81
N VAL A 3 39.85 91.50 11.63
CA VAL A 3 38.50 91.00 11.37
C VAL A 3 38.30 89.65 12.05
N SER A 4 37.17 89.43 12.71
CA SER A 4 36.61 88.08 12.90
C SER A 4 35.08 88.16 12.84
N LEU A 5 34.57 87.76 11.69
CA LEU A 5 33.17 87.53 11.37
C LEU A 5 32.70 86.28 12.15
N TYR A 6 31.63 86.40 12.95
CA TYR A 6 30.92 85.21 13.45
C TYR A 6 29.91 84.76 12.39
N LEU A 7 30.24 83.67 11.70
CA LEU A 7 29.34 83.00 10.76
C LEU A 7 28.50 81.97 11.54
N PHE A 8 27.22 82.28 11.73
CA PHE A 8 26.25 81.36 12.34
C PHE A 8 25.76 80.41 11.24
N LEU A 9 26.22 79.16 11.26
CA LEU A 9 25.83 78.12 10.31
C LEU A 9 24.53 77.46 10.79
N ILE A 10 23.40 77.77 10.15
CA ILE A 10 22.12 77.08 10.37
C ILE A 10 22.09 75.85 9.46
N LEU A 11 22.27 74.67 10.04
CA LEU A 11 22.05 73.37 9.38
C LEU A 11 20.58 72.99 9.52
N THR A 12 19.79 73.19 8.45
CA THR A 12 18.45 72.61 8.35
C THR A 12 18.56 71.17 7.87
N ILE A 13 18.44 70.21 8.80
CA ILE A 13 18.29 68.79 8.48
C ILE A 13 16.84 68.58 8.04
N SER A 14 16.62 68.43 6.73
CA SER A 14 15.34 67.96 6.19
C SER A 14 15.28 66.45 6.35
N CYS A 15 14.65 65.99 7.44
CA CYS A 15 14.24 64.60 7.58
C CYS A 15 12.81 64.51 7.06
N THR A 16 12.62 64.15 5.79
CA THR A 16 11.31 63.72 5.30
C THR A 16 10.96 62.43 6.01
N LYS A 17 10.07 62.50 7.02
CA LYS A 17 9.35 61.32 7.49
C LYS A 17 8.55 60.81 6.30
N VAL A 18 8.92 59.64 5.80
CA VAL A 18 8.04 58.87 4.91
C VAL A 18 6.90 58.43 5.81
N GLU A 19 5.74 59.07 5.69
CA GLU A 19 4.52 58.56 6.31
C GLU A 19 4.18 57.24 5.63
N GLU A 20 4.30 56.13 6.37
CA GLU A 20 3.72 54.86 5.95
C GLU A 20 2.20 55.05 5.91
N VAL A 21 1.66 55.16 4.70
CA VAL A 21 0.23 55.06 4.45
C VAL A 21 -0.15 53.60 4.68
N ILE A 22 -0.49 53.26 5.93
CA ILE A 22 -1.08 51.96 6.24
C ILE A 22 -2.53 52.02 5.75
N VAL A 23 -2.79 51.35 4.63
CA VAL A 23 -4.15 51.17 4.10
C VAL A 23 -4.82 50.07 4.91
N ASP A 24 -5.58 50.44 5.94
CA ASP A 24 -6.43 49.52 6.68
C ASP A 24 -7.51 48.93 5.77
N GLY A 25 -7.74 47.61 5.86
CA GLY A 25 -8.70 46.88 5.04
C GLY A 25 -8.12 46.14 3.83
N ASN A 26 -6.80 46.12 3.64
CA ASN A 26 -6.17 45.23 2.65
C ASN A 26 -6.19 43.78 3.16
N THR A 27 -7.23 43.02 2.82
CA THR A 27 -7.17 41.56 2.92
C THR A 27 -6.36 41.06 1.74
N HIS A 28 -5.17 40.51 1.98
CA HIS A 28 -4.40 39.85 0.94
C HIS A 28 -5.30 38.83 0.21
N PRO A 29 -5.26 38.78 -1.14
CA PRO A 29 -5.93 37.72 -1.88
C PRO A 29 -5.46 36.36 -1.32
N ILE A 30 -6.38 35.43 -1.11
CA ILE A 30 -6.01 34.06 -0.78
C ILE A 30 -5.18 33.55 -1.95
N ASP A 31 -3.92 33.21 -1.72
CA ASP A 31 -3.09 32.54 -2.71
C ASP A 31 -3.42 31.04 -2.64
N PRO A 32 -4.12 30.46 -3.64
CA PRO A 32 -4.46 29.05 -3.62
C PRO A 32 -3.27 28.16 -4.05
N THR A 33 -2.10 28.76 -4.33
CA THR A 33 -0.95 28.06 -4.88
C THR A 33 -0.32 27.16 -3.82
N ILE A 34 -0.20 25.87 -4.14
CA ILE A 34 0.51 24.92 -3.28
C ILE A 34 2.01 25.22 -3.32
N GLU A 35 2.66 25.21 -2.15
CA GLU A 35 4.10 25.43 -2.02
C GLU A 35 4.90 24.36 -2.77
N ASN A 36 5.97 24.75 -3.45
CA ASN A 36 6.81 23.83 -4.22
C ASN A 36 7.31 22.66 -3.35
N MET A 37 7.72 22.93 -2.12
CA MET A 37 8.19 21.89 -1.18
C MET A 37 7.13 20.80 -0.92
N ILE A 38 5.85 21.14 -0.90
CA ILE A 38 4.76 20.16 -0.73
C ILE A 38 4.69 19.23 -1.95
N ILE A 39 4.79 19.79 -3.15
CA ILE A 39 4.79 19.01 -4.40
C ILE A 39 6.02 18.08 -4.44
N GLU A 40 7.20 18.61 -4.14
CA GLU A 40 8.46 17.84 -4.13
C GLU A 40 8.39 16.68 -3.12
N ASN A 41 7.90 16.94 -1.90
CA ASN A 41 7.72 15.93 -0.87
C ASN A 41 6.70 14.87 -1.29
N TYR A 42 5.60 15.29 -1.93
CA TYR A 42 4.57 14.37 -2.40
C TYR A 42 5.10 13.41 -3.47
N VAL A 43 5.82 13.92 -4.48
CA VAL A 43 6.44 13.06 -5.52
C VAL A 43 7.40 12.05 -4.90
N ASN A 44 8.31 12.49 -4.03
CA ASN A 44 9.24 11.59 -3.35
C ASN A 44 8.51 10.53 -2.50
N LYS A 45 7.51 10.96 -1.72
CA LYS A 45 6.73 10.08 -0.85
C LYS A 45 5.97 9.04 -1.67
N LEU A 46 5.38 9.41 -2.81
CA LEU A 46 4.69 8.48 -3.71
C LEU A 46 5.63 7.37 -4.18
N TYR A 47 6.77 7.74 -4.75
CA TYR A 47 7.75 6.78 -5.28
C TYR A 47 8.27 5.84 -4.20
N ILE A 48 8.67 6.35 -3.04
CA ILE A 48 9.15 5.53 -1.94
C ILE A 48 8.05 4.58 -1.44
N SER A 49 6.82 5.07 -1.29
CA SER A 49 5.72 4.30 -0.71
C SER A 49 5.13 3.24 -1.65
N THR A 50 5.30 3.41 -2.98
CA THR A 50 4.68 2.52 -3.98
C THR A 50 5.70 1.60 -4.65
N ILE A 51 6.86 2.11 -5.06
CA ILE A 51 7.88 1.33 -5.79
C ILE A 51 9.16 1.09 -4.97
N GLY A 52 9.27 1.65 -3.76
CA GLY A 52 10.35 1.34 -2.82
C GLY A 52 11.69 2.03 -3.11
N ARG A 53 11.71 3.08 -3.94
CA ARG A 53 12.90 3.89 -4.23
C ARG A 53 12.53 5.35 -4.46
N GLU A 54 13.51 6.24 -4.41
CA GLU A 54 13.36 7.62 -4.87
C GLU A 54 13.16 7.68 -6.40
N PRO A 55 12.46 8.71 -6.90
CA PRO A 55 12.37 8.96 -8.34
C PRO A 55 13.74 9.32 -8.90
N THR A 56 13.99 8.91 -10.14
CA THR A 56 15.09 9.47 -10.94
C THR A 56 14.81 10.94 -11.25
N THR A 57 15.83 11.70 -11.65
CA THR A 57 15.67 13.11 -12.03
C THR A 57 14.60 13.30 -13.13
N ILE A 58 14.56 12.40 -14.12
CA ILE A 58 13.58 12.48 -15.23
C ILE A 58 12.16 12.23 -14.71
N GLU A 59 11.98 11.19 -13.90
CA GLU A 59 10.69 10.86 -13.27
C GLU A 59 10.20 12.01 -12.39
N PHE A 60 11.10 12.56 -11.56
CA PHE A 60 10.79 13.66 -10.67
C PHE A 60 10.37 14.92 -11.44
N ASP A 61 11.18 15.36 -12.40
CA ASP A 61 10.92 16.58 -13.17
C ASP A 61 9.61 16.49 -13.95
N SER A 62 9.31 15.31 -14.50
CA SER A 62 8.06 15.03 -15.23
C SER A 62 6.84 15.13 -14.31
N ASP A 63 6.84 14.35 -13.22
CA ASP A 63 5.67 14.24 -12.34
C ASP A 63 5.45 15.53 -11.53
N TYR A 64 6.55 16.18 -11.11
CA TYR A 64 6.50 17.52 -10.52
C TYR A 64 5.89 18.53 -11.50
N GLY A 65 6.28 18.50 -12.77
CA GLY A 65 5.76 19.40 -13.80
C GLY A 65 4.24 19.27 -13.98
N ILE A 66 3.73 18.03 -14.03
CA ILE A 66 2.29 17.73 -14.13
C ILE A 66 1.53 18.31 -12.93
N LEU A 67 2.00 18.02 -11.71
CA LEU A 67 1.37 18.47 -10.48
C LEU A 67 1.42 19.99 -10.33
N ARG A 68 2.55 20.60 -10.69
CA ARG A 68 2.75 22.05 -10.56
C ARG A 68 1.85 22.82 -11.52
N ALA A 69 1.76 22.40 -12.78
CA ALA A 69 0.94 23.06 -13.79
C ALA A 69 -0.56 23.09 -13.43
N SER A 70 -1.02 22.05 -12.75
CA SER A 70 -2.42 21.86 -12.35
C SER A 70 -2.72 22.25 -10.90
N ASN A 71 -1.76 22.86 -10.21
CA ASN A 71 -1.84 23.20 -8.78
C ASN A 71 -2.30 22.02 -7.90
N MET A 72 -1.79 20.83 -8.17
CA MET A 72 -2.15 19.57 -7.51
C MET A 72 -3.66 19.34 -7.44
N ASN A 73 -4.41 19.61 -8.51
CA ASN A 73 -5.82 19.20 -8.55
C ASN A 73 -5.96 17.66 -8.52
N GLN A 74 -7.16 17.15 -8.22
CA GLN A 74 -7.41 15.72 -8.08
C GLN A 74 -6.97 14.92 -9.32
N GLU A 75 -7.29 15.40 -10.52
CA GLU A 75 -6.98 14.73 -11.78
C GLU A 75 -5.46 14.57 -11.99
N SER A 76 -4.67 15.61 -11.74
CA SER A 76 -3.21 15.54 -11.85
C SER A 76 -2.55 14.59 -10.85
N ARG A 77 -3.15 14.45 -9.65
CA ARG A 77 -2.69 13.48 -8.64
C ARG A 77 -2.93 12.07 -9.12
N GLU A 78 -4.15 11.78 -9.57
CA GLU A 78 -4.53 10.48 -10.09
C GLU A 78 -3.71 10.10 -11.33
N GLU A 79 -3.43 11.04 -12.23
CA GLU A 79 -2.56 10.84 -13.39
C GLU A 79 -1.16 10.37 -12.98
N VAL A 80 -0.50 11.10 -12.08
CA VAL A 80 0.85 10.75 -11.58
C VAL A 80 0.83 9.41 -10.85
N ILE A 81 -0.11 9.21 -9.92
CA ILE A 81 -0.22 7.95 -9.18
C ILE A 81 -0.40 6.77 -10.13
N ASN A 82 -1.36 6.85 -11.05
CA ASN A 82 -1.64 5.76 -11.99
C ASN A 82 -0.42 5.49 -12.87
N GLY A 83 0.31 6.52 -13.30
CA GLY A 83 1.58 6.36 -14.00
C GLY A 83 2.60 5.53 -13.21
N ILE A 84 2.75 5.82 -11.90
CA ILE A 84 3.67 5.07 -11.02
C ILE A 84 3.20 3.62 -10.81
N LEU A 85 1.89 3.39 -10.59
CA LEU A 85 1.31 2.06 -10.33
C LEU A 85 1.30 1.13 -11.56
N THR A 86 1.75 1.60 -12.72
CA THR A 86 1.95 0.76 -13.93
C THR A 86 3.39 0.30 -14.13
N LYS A 87 4.34 0.76 -13.31
CA LYS A 87 5.75 0.39 -13.43
C LYS A 87 6.00 -1.03 -12.96
N ASP A 88 6.93 -1.74 -13.59
CA ASP A 88 7.32 -3.09 -13.17
C ASP A 88 7.83 -3.10 -11.71
N GLU A 89 8.51 -2.02 -11.28
CA GLU A 89 8.98 -1.87 -9.90
C GLU A 89 7.86 -1.84 -8.87
N TYR A 90 6.66 -1.38 -9.24
CA TYR A 90 5.49 -1.42 -8.35
C TYR A 90 5.15 -2.85 -7.99
N TYR A 91 5.06 -3.74 -8.98
CA TYR A 91 4.71 -5.14 -8.76
C TYR A 91 5.79 -5.89 -7.97
N ASN A 92 7.07 -5.59 -8.24
CA ASN A 92 8.18 -6.13 -7.46
C ASN A 92 8.11 -5.69 -5.99
N ASN A 93 7.85 -4.41 -5.73
CA ASN A 93 7.76 -3.88 -4.37
C ASN A 93 6.53 -4.43 -3.64
N LEU A 94 5.37 -4.48 -4.30
CA LEU A 94 4.15 -5.07 -3.76
C LEU A 94 4.38 -6.55 -3.38
N PHE A 95 4.91 -7.35 -4.31
CA PHE A 95 5.19 -8.77 -4.05
C PHE A 95 6.16 -8.95 -2.88
N LYS A 96 7.22 -8.13 -2.82
CA LYS A 96 8.19 -8.13 -1.72
C LYS A 96 7.52 -7.83 -0.37
N LEU A 97 6.72 -6.76 -0.29
CA LEU A 97 6.04 -6.36 0.95
C LEU A 97 5.08 -7.46 1.45
N GLU A 98 4.34 -8.09 0.54
CA GLU A 98 3.42 -9.17 0.92
C GLU A 98 4.17 -10.46 1.29
N CYS A 99 5.34 -10.73 0.69
CA CYS A 99 6.23 -11.82 1.14
C CYS A 99 6.83 -11.52 2.53
N GLU A 100 7.23 -10.28 2.81
CA GLU A 100 7.68 -9.87 4.15
C GLU A 100 6.58 -10.07 5.20
N HIS A 101 5.34 -9.75 4.84
CA HIS A 101 4.18 -9.87 5.73
C HIS A 101 3.71 -11.32 5.95
N LEU A 102 3.63 -12.12 4.88
CA LEU A 102 2.99 -13.45 4.92
C LEU A 102 4.00 -14.61 4.94
N LEU A 103 5.20 -14.42 4.37
CA LEU A 103 6.15 -15.49 4.05
C LEU A 103 7.56 -15.26 4.62
N LEU A 104 7.68 -14.42 5.66
CA LEU A 104 8.96 -14.07 6.31
C LEU A 104 10.04 -13.56 5.33
N GLY A 105 9.62 -12.86 4.28
CA GLY A 105 10.52 -12.23 3.30
C GLY A 105 11.08 -13.17 2.25
N LEU A 106 10.43 -14.33 2.02
CA LEU A 106 10.75 -15.27 0.94
C LEU A 106 10.92 -14.55 -0.41
N ASP A 107 12.04 -14.78 -1.09
CA ASP A 107 12.28 -14.20 -2.41
C ASP A 107 12.09 -15.22 -3.56
N THR A 108 12.28 -14.77 -4.80
CA THR A 108 12.12 -15.64 -5.99
C THR A 108 13.20 -16.70 -6.08
N ALA A 109 14.40 -16.46 -5.55
CA ALA A 109 15.46 -17.46 -5.50
C ALA A 109 15.10 -18.58 -4.50
N ASP A 110 14.54 -18.23 -3.34
CA ASP A 110 14.05 -19.18 -2.35
C ASP A 110 12.90 -20.04 -2.90
N ILE A 111 11.93 -19.42 -3.59
CA ILE A 111 10.84 -20.13 -4.27
C ILE A 111 11.40 -21.14 -5.27
N ASN A 112 12.34 -20.72 -6.12
CA ASN A 112 12.97 -21.58 -7.11
C ASN A 112 13.78 -22.71 -6.48
N GLN A 113 14.47 -22.43 -5.37
CA GLN A 113 15.23 -23.42 -4.62
C GLN A 113 14.30 -24.47 -3.99
N ASN A 114 13.16 -24.06 -3.42
CA ASN A 114 12.16 -24.97 -2.87
C ASN A 114 11.55 -25.87 -3.96
N ILE A 115 11.23 -25.31 -5.12
CA ILE A 115 10.77 -26.07 -6.30
C ILE A 115 11.82 -27.10 -6.72
N LEU A 116 13.10 -26.72 -6.78
CA LEU A 116 14.18 -27.63 -7.12
C LEU A 116 14.29 -28.78 -6.12
N VAL A 117 14.23 -28.49 -4.82
CA VAL A 117 14.28 -29.50 -3.75
C VAL A 117 13.11 -30.47 -3.87
N LEU A 118 11.87 -29.98 -4.06
CA LEU A 118 10.69 -30.82 -4.23
C LEU A 118 10.80 -31.75 -5.45
N ASN A 119 11.31 -31.24 -6.57
CA ASN A 119 11.57 -32.07 -7.75
C ASN A 119 12.59 -33.20 -7.46
N ILE A 120 13.67 -32.91 -6.73
CA ILE A 120 14.66 -33.92 -6.34
C ILE A 120 14.02 -34.96 -5.41
N LEU A 121 13.27 -34.54 -4.39
CA LEU A 121 12.60 -35.45 -3.45
C LEU A 121 11.63 -36.39 -4.16
N LEU A 122 10.90 -35.89 -5.17
CA LEU A 122 10.01 -36.70 -6.01
C LEU A 122 10.71 -37.83 -6.78
N THR A 123 12.01 -37.70 -7.09
CA THR A 123 12.75 -38.78 -7.76
C THR A 123 13.01 -39.99 -6.85
N THR A 124 12.96 -39.80 -5.54
CA THR A 124 13.28 -40.82 -4.53
C THR A 124 12.10 -41.21 -3.63
N SER A 125 10.99 -40.46 -3.68
CA SER A 125 9.85 -40.66 -2.78
C SER A 125 8.92 -41.76 -3.27
N HIS A 126 8.21 -42.38 -2.32
CA HIS A 126 7.29 -43.49 -2.58
C HIS A 126 6.05 -43.38 -1.70
N GLY A 127 4.93 -43.97 -2.14
CA GLY A 127 3.70 -44.01 -1.35
C GLY A 127 3.17 -42.62 -1.01
N LEU A 128 2.86 -42.39 0.27
CA LEU A 128 2.28 -41.13 0.75
C LEU A 128 3.23 -39.93 0.60
N ASP A 129 4.55 -40.14 0.74
CA ASP A 129 5.53 -39.06 0.60
C ASP A 129 5.53 -38.48 -0.82
N SER A 130 5.38 -39.33 -1.83
CA SER A 130 5.30 -38.90 -3.23
C SER A 130 4.05 -38.05 -3.50
N ILE A 131 2.92 -38.39 -2.89
CA ILE A 131 1.68 -37.61 -3.00
C ILE A 131 1.86 -36.25 -2.33
N TYR A 132 2.43 -36.24 -1.12
CA TYR A 132 2.70 -35.00 -0.38
C TYR A 132 3.63 -34.05 -1.14
N PHE A 133 4.76 -34.55 -1.65
CA PHE A 133 5.70 -33.71 -2.40
C PHE A 133 5.14 -33.24 -3.75
N ALA A 134 4.25 -34.01 -4.38
CA ALA A 134 3.59 -33.60 -5.62
C ALA A 134 2.61 -32.44 -5.38
N ASP A 135 1.79 -32.52 -4.32
CA ASP A 135 0.89 -31.43 -3.90
C ASP A 135 1.67 -30.17 -3.52
N ALA A 136 2.74 -30.33 -2.73
CA ALA A 136 3.64 -29.26 -2.35
C ALA A 136 4.24 -28.54 -3.58
N LEU A 137 4.68 -29.31 -4.58
CA LEU A 137 5.26 -28.78 -5.81
C LEU A 137 4.23 -27.99 -6.61
N GLU A 138 3.02 -28.51 -6.78
CA GLU A 138 1.95 -27.80 -7.49
C GLU A 138 1.66 -26.44 -6.85
N ARG A 139 1.56 -26.39 -5.52
CA ARG A 139 1.31 -25.16 -4.77
C ARG A 139 2.47 -24.15 -4.88
N MET A 140 3.71 -24.63 -4.85
CA MET A 140 4.89 -23.78 -5.04
C MET A 140 5.01 -23.24 -6.48
N LEU A 141 4.63 -24.03 -7.49
CA LEU A 141 4.57 -23.56 -8.88
C LEU A 141 3.52 -22.46 -9.06
N LYS A 142 2.34 -22.59 -8.44
CA LYS A 142 1.33 -21.51 -8.41
C LYS A 142 1.87 -20.24 -7.75
N LEU A 143 2.66 -20.36 -6.67
CA LEU A 143 3.31 -19.21 -6.02
C LEU A 143 4.36 -18.55 -6.93
N GLN A 144 5.15 -19.34 -7.67
CA GLN A 144 6.16 -18.83 -8.61
C GLN A 144 5.56 -17.94 -9.71
N GLU A 145 4.33 -18.24 -10.14
CA GLU A 145 3.61 -17.48 -11.17
C GLU A 145 3.11 -16.10 -10.68
N VAL A 146 3.08 -15.83 -9.36
CA VAL A 146 2.46 -14.62 -8.81
C VAL A 146 3.11 -13.34 -9.34
N LEU A 147 4.44 -13.21 -9.22
CA LEU A 147 5.13 -12.00 -9.65
C LEU A 147 5.00 -11.72 -11.15
N PRO A 148 5.27 -12.68 -12.06
CA PRO A 148 5.07 -12.44 -13.49
C PRO A 148 3.59 -12.18 -13.83
N GLY A 149 2.66 -12.87 -13.16
CA GLY A 149 1.23 -12.70 -13.39
C GLY A 149 0.68 -11.36 -12.90
N LEU A 150 1.27 -10.76 -11.87
CA LEU A 150 0.95 -9.39 -11.46
C LEU A 150 1.42 -8.38 -12.51
N GLY A 151 2.63 -8.57 -13.04
CA GLY A 151 3.23 -7.68 -14.04
C GLY A 151 2.46 -7.67 -15.36
N ASP A 152 2.00 -8.83 -15.83
CA ASP A 152 1.20 -8.93 -17.07
C ASP A 152 -0.32 -8.74 -16.87
N GLY A 153 -0.77 -8.65 -15.62
CA GLY A 153 -2.18 -8.45 -15.25
C GLY A 153 -3.04 -9.72 -15.32
N THR A 154 -2.45 -10.91 -15.43
CA THR A 154 -3.19 -12.20 -15.39
C THR A 154 -3.56 -12.64 -13.97
N ILE A 155 -2.86 -12.13 -12.95
CA ILE A 155 -3.12 -12.39 -11.53
C ILE A 155 -3.53 -11.09 -10.84
N SER A 156 -4.66 -11.11 -10.14
CA SER A 156 -5.12 -9.99 -9.32
C SER A 156 -4.46 -10.02 -7.93
N ASN A 157 -4.54 -8.92 -7.18
CA ASN A 157 -4.10 -8.88 -5.77
C ASN A 157 -4.80 -9.93 -4.89
N ILE A 158 -6.08 -10.20 -5.16
CA ILE A 158 -6.86 -11.23 -4.47
C ILE A 158 -6.25 -12.62 -4.73
N GLU A 159 -5.95 -12.93 -6.00
CA GLU A 159 -5.37 -14.20 -6.39
C GLU A 159 -3.93 -14.36 -5.87
N MET A 160 -3.16 -13.27 -5.83
CA MET A 160 -1.85 -13.22 -5.15
C MET A 160 -1.99 -13.64 -3.68
N HIS A 161 -2.90 -13.04 -2.90
CA HIS A 161 -3.07 -13.40 -1.50
C HIS A 161 -3.48 -14.87 -1.32
N LYS A 162 -4.36 -15.40 -2.17
CA LYS A 162 -4.74 -16.82 -2.16
C LYS A 162 -3.52 -17.73 -2.35
N ARG A 163 -2.66 -17.43 -3.32
CA ARG A 163 -1.43 -18.21 -3.61
C ARG A 163 -0.36 -18.06 -2.53
N MET A 164 -0.23 -16.87 -1.93
CA MET A 164 0.71 -16.60 -0.84
C MET A 164 0.36 -17.32 0.46
N VAL A 165 -0.91 -17.63 0.71
CA VAL A 165 -1.31 -18.42 1.90
C VAL A 165 -1.48 -19.90 1.58
N ASN A 166 -1.62 -20.25 0.30
CA ASN A 166 -1.77 -21.63 -0.16
C ASN A 166 -0.46 -22.25 -0.65
N ASN A 167 0.59 -22.22 0.16
CA ASN A 167 1.86 -22.93 -0.10
C ASN A 167 2.45 -23.52 1.19
N ASN A 168 3.44 -24.39 1.04
CA ASN A 168 4.04 -25.09 2.18
C ASN A 168 4.83 -24.15 3.10
N THR A 169 5.46 -23.11 2.57
CA THR A 169 6.17 -22.12 3.39
C THR A 169 5.21 -21.45 4.39
N TYR A 170 4.03 -21.02 3.94
CA TYR A 170 3.02 -20.43 4.83
C TYR A 170 2.53 -21.43 5.89
N ASP A 171 2.43 -22.71 5.54
CA ASP A 171 2.00 -23.77 6.46
C ASP A 171 3.06 -24.07 7.53
N GLU A 172 4.33 -24.06 7.14
CA GLU A 172 5.48 -24.25 8.04
C GLU A 172 5.62 -23.08 9.01
N ILE A 173 5.42 -21.84 8.53
CA ILE A 173 5.39 -20.64 9.38
C ILE A 173 4.26 -20.75 10.40
N ASN A 174 3.05 -21.08 9.93
CA ASN A 174 1.83 -21.07 10.72
C ASN A 174 1.46 -22.44 11.28
N MET A 175 2.46 -23.21 11.70
CA MET A 175 2.39 -24.61 12.17
C MET A 175 1.03 -25.04 12.73
N GLY A 176 0.31 -25.87 11.96
CA GLY A 176 -0.95 -26.47 12.36
C GLY A 176 -2.18 -25.61 12.07
N THR A 177 -3.32 -26.28 11.97
CA THR A 177 -4.57 -25.69 11.46
C THR A 177 -5.06 -24.47 12.27
N GLU A 178 -4.89 -24.50 13.59
CA GLU A 178 -5.31 -23.39 14.46
C GLU A 178 -4.51 -22.12 14.17
N ASN A 179 -3.17 -22.23 14.11
CA ASN A 179 -2.28 -21.11 13.82
C ASN A 179 -2.48 -20.58 12.40
N PHE A 180 -2.72 -21.46 11.42
CA PHE A 180 -3.09 -21.06 10.06
C PHE A 180 -4.34 -20.18 10.05
N VAL A 181 -5.43 -20.61 10.70
CA VAL A 181 -6.67 -19.83 10.78
C VAL A 181 -6.43 -18.50 11.50
N ILE A 182 -5.74 -18.51 12.65
CA ILE A 182 -5.43 -17.28 13.38
C ILE A 182 -4.63 -16.29 12.51
N SER A 183 -3.60 -16.78 11.81
CA SER A 183 -2.77 -15.96 10.92
C SER A 183 -3.60 -15.30 9.82
N MET A 184 -4.55 -16.02 9.21
CA MET A 184 -5.43 -15.44 8.19
C MET A 184 -6.21 -14.22 8.73
N PHE A 185 -6.82 -14.35 9.92
CA PHE A 185 -7.54 -13.23 10.55
C PHE A 185 -6.62 -12.07 10.94
N GLN A 186 -5.44 -12.36 11.47
CA GLN A 186 -4.49 -11.32 11.89
C GLN A 186 -3.88 -10.58 10.70
N SER A 187 -3.46 -11.31 9.67
CA SER A 187 -2.75 -10.77 8.51
C SER A 187 -3.65 -9.98 7.57
N PHE A 188 -4.93 -10.37 7.42
CA PHE A 188 -5.83 -9.70 6.47
C PHE A 188 -6.92 -8.86 7.10
N MET A 189 -7.32 -9.13 8.35
CA MET A 189 -8.41 -8.41 9.04
C MET A 189 -7.95 -7.65 10.29
N GLN A 190 -6.67 -7.73 10.65
CA GLN A 190 -6.06 -7.05 11.81
C GLN A 190 -6.78 -7.35 13.14
N ARG A 191 -7.37 -8.55 13.28
CA ARG A 191 -8.06 -8.99 14.50
C ARG A 191 -7.86 -10.46 14.77
N TYR A 192 -8.17 -10.87 16.00
CA TYR A 192 -8.27 -12.28 16.35
C TYR A 192 -9.63 -12.85 15.90
N PRO A 193 -9.72 -14.12 15.46
CA PRO A 193 -11.01 -14.74 15.18
C PRO A 193 -11.86 -14.89 16.45
N THR A 194 -13.17 -14.80 16.31
CA THR A 194 -14.09 -15.25 17.36
C THR A 194 -13.96 -16.76 17.57
N THR A 195 -14.42 -17.27 18.72
CA THR A 195 -14.40 -18.71 19.00
C THR A 195 -15.12 -19.53 17.92
N SER A 196 -16.25 -19.03 17.40
CA SER A 196 -17.00 -19.70 16.34
C SER A 196 -16.25 -19.72 15.01
N GLU A 197 -15.67 -18.58 14.61
CA GLU A 197 -14.85 -18.49 13.39
C GLU A 197 -13.63 -19.42 13.45
N LEU A 198 -12.96 -19.46 14.61
CA LEU A 198 -11.78 -20.29 14.81
C LEU A 198 -12.12 -21.78 14.73
N GLU A 199 -13.13 -22.23 15.47
CA GLU A 199 -13.52 -23.63 15.50
C GLU A 199 -14.08 -24.11 14.15
N ASN A 200 -14.92 -23.31 13.50
CA ASN A 200 -15.43 -23.66 12.17
C ASN A 200 -14.33 -23.62 11.10
N GLY A 201 -13.45 -22.62 11.13
CA GLY A 201 -12.30 -22.55 10.22
C GLY A 201 -11.38 -23.75 10.37
N LYS A 202 -11.09 -24.17 11.61
CA LYS A 202 -10.30 -25.37 11.90
C LYS A 202 -10.93 -26.64 11.34
N LEU A 203 -12.24 -26.80 11.53
CA LEU A 203 -12.96 -27.94 10.97
C LEU A 203 -12.89 -27.95 9.44
N MET A 204 -13.10 -26.79 8.80
CA MET A 204 -13.06 -26.64 7.34
C MET A 204 -11.71 -27.05 6.76
N VAL A 205 -10.63 -26.44 7.27
CA VAL A 205 -9.26 -26.70 6.78
C VAL A 205 -8.86 -28.16 6.98
N ASN A 206 -9.37 -28.83 8.02
CA ASN A 206 -9.17 -30.26 8.27
C ASN A 206 -10.11 -31.17 7.45
N ASN A 207 -10.66 -30.69 6.34
CA ASN A 207 -11.55 -31.42 5.43
C ASN A 207 -12.87 -31.89 6.06
N ASN A 208 -13.36 -31.19 7.09
CA ASN A 208 -14.70 -31.43 7.64
C ASN A 208 -15.69 -30.37 7.15
N ASN A 209 -16.95 -30.78 6.97
CA ASN A 209 -18.02 -29.85 6.63
C ASN A 209 -18.24 -28.87 7.78
N SER A 210 -18.15 -27.58 7.47
CA SER A 210 -18.40 -26.50 8.43
C SER A 210 -18.80 -25.23 7.67
N SER A 211 -19.01 -24.13 8.39
CA SER A 211 -19.35 -22.86 7.78
C SER A 211 -18.59 -21.70 8.41
N VAL A 212 -17.98 -20.89 7.55
CA VAL A 212 -17.30 -19.64 7.90
C VAL A 212 -18.04 -18.51 7.20
N PHE A 213 -18.34 -17.42 7.90
CA PHE A 213 -19.16 -16.31 7.39
C PHE A 213 -20.53 -16.74 6.82
N PHE A 214 -21.13 -17.79 7.40
CA PHE A 214 -22.38 -18.41 6.95
C PHE A 214 -22.32 -19.05 5.55
N ILE A 215 -21.13 -19.22 4.99
CA ILE A 215 -20.90 -19.94 3.74
C ILE A 215 -20.40 -21.35 4.09
N PRO A 216 -21.04 -22.42 3.59
CA PRO A 216 -20.58 -23.78 3.81
C PRO A 216 -19.36 -24.08 2.93
N GLY A 217 -18.45 -24.91 3.44
CA GLY A 217 -17.26 -25.34 2.71
C GLY A 217 -16.65 -26.61 3.28
N ASN A 218 -15.78 -27.23 2.51
CA ASN A 218 -15.01 -28.40 2.89
C ASN A 218 -13.57 -28.31 2.33
N GLY A 219 -12.59 -28.29 3.22
CA GLY A 219 -11.18 -28.26 2.86
C GLY A 219 -10.57 -26.86 2.92
N LYS A 220 -9.25 -26.86 2.81
CA LYS A 220 -8.43 -25.64 2.96
C LYS A 220 -8.68 -24.62 1.85
N GLU A 221 -8.85 -25.09 0.61
CA GLU A 221 -9.08 -24.21 -0.54
C GLU A 221 -10.42 -23.47 -0.43
N ASP A 222 -11.49 -24.18 -0.04
CA ASP A 222 -12.79 -23.59 0.27
C ASP A 222 -12.67 -22.53 1.37
N PHE A 223 -11.94 -22.83 2.45
CA PHE A 223 -11.71 -21.86 3.52
C PHE A 223 -11.02 -20.59 3.01
N ILE A 224 -9.95 -20.73 2.23
CA ILE A 224 -9.20 -19.59 1.68
C ILE A 224 -10.10 -18.75 0.76
N ASN A 225 -10.87 -19.40 -0.12
CA ASN A 225 -11.79 -18.72 -1.04
C ASN A 225 -12.87 -17.96 -0.28
N ILE A 226 -13.58 -18.63 0.64
CA ILE A 226 -14.63 -18.02 1.48
C ILE A 226 -14.07 -16.84 2.28
N PHE A 227 -12.87 -16.99 2.84
CA PHE A 227 -12.25 -15.97 3.66
C PHE A 227 -11.85 -14.73 2.85
N ILE A 228 -11.13 -14.91 1.74
CA ILE A 228 -10.61 -13.81 0.92
C ILE A 228 -11.74 -13.13 0.13
N GLU A 229 -12.85 -13.80 -0.14
CA GLU A 229 -14.00 -13.21 -0.84
C GLU A 229 -15.02 -12.56 0.12
N SER A 230 -14.76 -12.59 1.43
CA SER A 230 -15.62 -11.98 2.44
C SER A 230 -15.56 -10.45 2.44
N ASN A 231 -16.66 -9.78 2.81
CA ASN A 231 -16.71 -8.32 2.97
C ASN A 231 -15.70 -7.83 4.02
N GLU A 232 -15.46 -8.66 5.03
CA GLU A 232 -14.51 -8.45 6.11
C GLU A 232 -13.07 -8.41 5.59
N TYR A 233 -12.75 -9.20 4.56
CA TYR A 233 -11.44 -9.13 3.90
C TYR A 233 -11.25 -7.76 3.24
N TYR A 234 -12.23 -7.29 2.44
CA TYR A 234 -12.14 -5.98 1.78
C TYR A 234 -11.99 -4.85 2.81
N THR A 235 -12.73 -4.93 3.92
CA THR A 235 -12.61 -3.98 5.03
C THR A 235 -11.23 -4.02 5.69
N GLY A 236 -10.71 -5.21 5.93
CA GLY A 236 -9.37 -5.40 6.48
C GLY A 236 -8.27 -4.85 5.56
N GLN A 237 -8.39 -5.06 4.24
CA GLN A 237 -7.45 -4.49 3.25
C GLN A 237 -7.49 -2.97 3.24
N THR A 238 -8.67 -2.36 3.33
CA THR A 238 -8.82 -0.91 3.50
C THR A 238 -8.06 -0.44 4.74
N ASN A 239 -8.27 -1.08 5.90
CA ASN A 239 -7.60 -0.69 7.14
C ASN A 239 -6.07 -0.82 7.05
N ILE A 240 -5.58 -1.88 6.40
CA ILE A 240 -4.15 -2.09 6.18
C ILE A 240 -3.56 -0.97 5.32
N LEU A 241 -4.24 -0.55 4.25
CA LEU A 241 -3.75 0.53 3.39
C LEU A 241 -3.79 1.90 4.08
N PHE A 242 -4.81 2.18 4.88
CA PHE A 242 -4.87 3.38 5.70
C PHE A 242 -3.70 3.42 6.70
N ASN A 243 -3.43 2.32 7.40
CA ASN A 243 -2.29 2.24 8.31
C ASN A 243 -0.95 2.37 7.56
N ARG A 244 -0.83 1.78 6.37
CA ARG A 244 0.39 1.82 5.55
C ARG A 244 0.72 3.22 5.05
N TYR A 245 -0.28 4.00 4.62
CA TYR A 245 -0.05 5.28 3.94
C TYR A 245 -0.37 6.52 4.77
N LEU A 246 -1.32 6.42 5.70
CA LEU A 246 -1.78 7.51 6.55
C LEU A 246 -1.41 7.33 8.03
N PHE A 247 -0.86 6.16 8.41
CA PHE A 247 -0.42 5.85 9.78
C PHE A 247 -1.53 5.95 10.82
N ARG A 248 -2.77 5.64 10.43
CA ARG A 248 -3.95 5.57 11.31
C ARG A 248 -4.98 4.58 10.77
N ASP A 249 -5.93 4.23 11.62
CA ASP A 249 -7.15 3.54 11.18
C ASP A 249 -8.10 4.50 10.45
N PRO A 250 -8.89 4.00 9.48
CA PRO A 250 -9.95 4.77 8.86
C PRO A 250 -11.06 5.09 9.88
N THR A 251 -11.71 6.23 9.71
CA THR A 251 -12.96 6.53 10.40
C THR A 251 -14.08 5.58 9.94
N SER A 252 -15.18 5.47 10.68
CA SER A 252 -16.30 4.60 10.30
C SER A 252 -16.87 4.93 8.91
N GLU A 253 -16.88 6.21 8.53
CA GLU A 253 -17.34 6.63 7.21
C GLU A 253 -16.35 6.25 6.11
N GLU A 254 -15.05 6.50 6.32
CA GLU A 254 -14.00 6.10 5.37
C GLU A 254 -13.96 4.58 5.20
N SER A 255 -14.03 3.83 6.29
CA SER A 255 -14.01 2.36 6.26
C SER A 255 -15.15 1.82 5.39
N VAL A 256 -16.37 2.34 5.56
CA VAL A 256 -17.52 1.93 4.74
C VAL A 256 -17.35 2.34 3.29
N ASN A 257 -17.02 3.60 3.02
CA ASN A 257 -16.97 4.14 1.65
C ASN A 257 -15.86 3.44 0.82
N TYR A 258 -14.65 3.36 1.36
CA TYR A 258 -13.51 2.77 0.65
C TYR A 258 -13.67 1.26 0.47
N SER A 259 -14.21 0.56 1.47
CA SER A 259 -14.42 -0.89 1.37
C SER A 259 -15.54 -1.25 0.39
N LEU A 260 -16.64 -0.48 0.37
CA LEU A 260 -17.71 -0.69 -0.63
C LEU A 260 -17.20 -0.48 -2.05
N ASP A 261 -16.41 0.56 -2.28
CA ASP A 261 -15.82 0.81 -3.59
C ASP A 261 -14.83 -0.29 -3.98
N TYR A 262 -14.06 -0.82 -3.03
CA TYR A 262 -13.17 -1.95 -3.27
C TYR A 262 -13.94 -3.25 -3.56
N ILE A 263 -15.04 -3.52 -2.84
CA ILE A 263 -15.93 -4.67 -3.11
C ILE A 263 -16.48 -4.59 -4.54
N ASN A 264 -16.91 -3.41 -4.98
CA ASN A 264 -17.53 -3.22 -6.29
C ASN A 264 -16.52 -3.26 -7.44
N SER A 265 -15.32 -2.73 -7.24
CA SER A 265 -14.29 -2.66 -8.28
C SER A 265 -13.39 -3.89 -8.34
N GLN A 266 -13.17 -4.55 -7.19
CA GLN A 266 -12.13 -5.55 -6.97
C GLN A 266 -10.73 -5.08 -7.42
N ASP A 267 -10.52 -3.77 -7.48
CA ASP A 267 -9.28 -3.15 -7.94
C ASP A 267 -8.51 -2.55 -6.76
N TYR A 268 -7.46 -3.26 -6.36
CA TYR A 268 -6.57 -2.85 -5.28
C TYR A 268 -5.80 -1.57 -5.63
N LYS A 269 -5.40 -1.38 -6.90
CA LYS A 269 -4.68 -0.18 -7.34
C LYS A 269 -5.60 1.03 -7.30
N LEU A 270 -6.88 0.86 -7.63
CA LEU A 270 -7.86 1.93 -7.48
C LEU A 270 -8.04 2.33 -6.01
N LEU A 271 -8.16 1.36 -5.09
CA LEU A 271 -8.24 1.63 -3.65
C LEU A 271 -7.00 2.39 -3.16
N GLN A 272 -5.81 1.92 -3.53
CA GLN A 272 -4.54 2.55 -3.20
C GLN A 272 -4.46 3.97 -3.78
N SER A 273 -4.80 4.16 -5.05
CA SER A 273 -4.76 5.46 -5.73
C SER A 273 -5.63 6.50 -5.03
N ARG A 274 -6.84 6.10 -4.61
CA ARG A 274 -7.73 6.99 -3.85
C ARG A 274 -7.09 7.47 -2.55
N ILE A 275 -6.49 6.58 -1.77
CA ILE A 275 -5.82 6.93 -0.50
C ILE A 275 -4.62 7.87 -0.76
N LEU A 276 -3.79 7.54 -1.75
CA LEU A 276 -2.59 8.32 -2.10
C LEU A 276 -2.91 9.70 -2.70
N SER A 277 -4.12 9.90 -3.23
CA SER A 277 -4.57 11.18 -3.79
C SER A 277 -5.13 12.16 -2.75
N THR A 278 -5.34 11.72 -1.50
CA THR A 278 -5.94 12.53 -0.44
C THR A 278 -5.04 13.69 -0.01
N ASN A 279 -5.68 14.78 0.44
CA ASN A 279 -4.98 15.91 1.05
C ASN A 279 -4.16 15.48 2.28
N GLU A 280 -4.67 14.54 3.07
CA GLU A 280 -3.96 14.02 4.23
C GLU A 280 -2.64 13.32 3.84
N PHE A 281 -2.66 12.50 2.78
CA PHE A 281 -1.43 11.87 2.30
C PHE A 281 -0.40 12.92 1.82
N ILE A 282 -0.87 13.98 1.17
CA ILE A 282 -0.05 15.09 0.67
C ILE A 282 0.51 15.95 1.82
N GLY A 283 -0.22 16.05 2.93
CA GLY A 283 0.13 16.88 4.09
C GLY A 283 -0.43 18.29 4.02
N ILE A 284 -1.62 18.47 3.45
CA ILE A 284 -2.35 19.75 3.35
C ILE A 284 -3.75 19.70 3.97
#